data_AF-A0A7S1SDJ3-F1
#
_entry.id   AF-A0A7S1SDJ3-F1
#
_cell.length_a   1.000
_cell.length_b   1.000
_cell.length_c   1.000
_cell.angle_alpha   90.00
_cell.angle_beta   90.00
_cell.angle_gamma   90.00
#
_symmetry.space_group_name_H-M   'P 1'
#
loop_
_entity.id
_entity.type
_entity.pdbx_description
1 polymer ?
#
loop_
_entity_poly.entity_id
_entity_poly.type
_entity_poly.pdbx_seq_one_letter_code
_entity_poly.pdbx_strand_id
1 'polypeptide(L)'
;LACCPRPEKLPEPDERPTTPHLCGVSHAKCRELLRKLRKDPAWTPGGTVEQMVVDFIAPTTEGTGLGYALQTNEHSPKAVNVVVTYAPRQSAEELLETVLRSTDARDVLFIPALARCQASTDGDHSSDACLEVLEHIASTGRRARCCWRRQGLVRALPPLLLGLAAALFWTPIVVWGCVPTHDFDQCAVRTHPDGGWSQRVEWSWQGDYAQSGNAKATSMVLYAAALGLALVAAALGLALRLCGPYRGRLIAVPC
;
A
#
# COMPACT_ATOMS: atom_id res chain seq x y z
N LEU A 1 -5.46 12.76 7.86
CA LEU A 1 -5.10 11.36 7.52
C LEU A 1 -6.26 10.35 7.69
N ALA A 2 -7.52 10.79 7.83
CA ALA A 2 -8.70 9.93 8.00
C ALA A 2 -9.20 9.21 6.72
N CYS A 3 -8.40 9.15 5.65
CA CYS A 3 -8.83 8.62 4.34
C CYS A 3 -8.52 7.14 4.11
N CYS A 4 -7.75 6.48 4.99
CA CYS A 4 -7.68 5.03 4.95
C CYS A 4 -8.96 4.49 5.57
N PRO A 5 -9.80 3.73 4.84
CA PRO A 5 -10.89 3.02 5.47
C PRO A 5 -10.27 2.21 6.61
N ARG A 6 -10.70 2.53 7.84
CA ARG A 6 -10.33 1.73 9.02
C ARG A 6 -10.74 0.30 8.67
N PRO A 7 -9.90 -0.72 8.92
CA PRO A 7 -10.35 -2.10 8.76
C PRO A 7 -11.67 -2.22 9.51
N GLU A 8 -12.73 -2.50 8.77
CA GLU A 8 -14.07 -2.60 9.33
C GLU A 8 -13.99 -3.71 10.38
N LYS A 9 -14.29 -3.37 11.64
CA LYS A 9 -14.33 -4.38 12.69
C LYS A 9 -15.42 -5.35 12.29
N LEU A 10 -15.00 -6.57 11.97
CA LEU A 10 -15.90 -7.63 11.58
C LEU A 10 -16.90 -7.88 12.73
N PRO A 11 -18.20 -8.04 12.42
CA PRO A 11 -19.19 -8.43 13.41
C PRO A 11 -18.86 -9.81 14.01
N GLU A 12 -19.33 -10.06 15.23
CA GLU A 12 -19.11 -11.33 15.95
C GLU A 12 -19.62 -12.56 15.16
N PRO A 13 -18.96 -13.73 15.33
CA PRO A 13 -19.03 -14.87 14.41
C PRO A 13 -20.35 -15.68 14.40
N ASP A 14 -21.25 -15.52 15.38
CA ASP A 14 -22.21 -16.59 15.65
C ASP A 14 -23.46 -16.68 14.75
N GLU A 15 -23.83 -15.69 13.92
CA GLU A 15 -25.16 -15.75 13.25
C GLU A 15 -25.28 -15.14 11.86
N ARG A 16 -24.20 -14.74 11.18
CA ARG A 16 -24.35 -14.02 9.90
C ARG A 16 -24.00 -14.82 8.65
N PRO A 17 -24.82 -14.70 7.59
CA PRO A 17 -24.45 -15.18 6.27
C PRO A 17 -23.12 -14.54 5.86
N THR A 18 -22.12 -15.38 5.60
CA THR A 18 -20.82 -14.93 5.12
C THR A 18 -20.98 -14.34 3.73
N THR A 19 -20.91 -13.02 3.66
CA THR A 19 -21.00 -12.27 2.41
C THR A 19 -19.77 -12.57 1.54
N PRO A 20 -19.93 -12.80 0.22
CA PRO A 20 -18.85 -13.13 -0.71
C PRO A 20 -17.60 -12.24 -0.64
N HIS A 21 -17.78 -10.94 -0.35
CA HIS A 21 -16.68 -9.98 -0.27
C HIS A 21 -15.73 -10.19 0.93
N LEU A 22 -16.05 -11.10 1.87
CA LEU A 22 -15.20 -11.51 2.98
C LEU A 22 -14.56 -12.89 2.78
N CYS A 23 -14.88 -13.59 1.68
CA CYS A 23 -14.38 -14.92 1.33
C CYS A 23 -13.04 -14.86 0.58
N GLY A 24 -12.13 -14.01 1.05
CA GLY A 24 -10.86 -13.75 0.39
C GLY A 24 -9.74 -14.72 0.77
N VAL A 25 -9.05 -15.30 -0.21
CA VAL A 25 -7.87 -16.16 -0.03
C VAL A 25 -6.60 -15.34 -0.16
N SER A 26 -5.64 -15.48 0.76
CA SER A 26 -4.36 -14.75 0.65
C SER A 26 -3.40 -15.42 -0.32
N HIS A 27 -2.46 -14.63 -0.86
CA HIS A 27 -1.34 -15.12 -1.68
C HIS A 27 -0.62 -16.34 -1.07
N ALA A 28 -0.33 -16.26 0.23
CA ALA A 28 0.32 -17.34 0.97
C ALA A 28 -0.50 -18.63 1.00
N LYS A 29 -1.85 -18.53 1.07
CA LYS A 29 -2.75 -19.68 1.05
C LYS A 29 -2.85 -20.31 -0.35
N CYS A 30 -2.86 -19.51 -1.41
CA CYS A 30 -2.73 -20.03 -2.78
C CYS A 30 -1.42 -20.81 -2.97
N ARG A 31 -0.29 -20.28 -2.46
CA ARG A 31 1.01 -20.97 -2.50
C ARG A 31 1.00 -22.25 -1.67
N GLU A 32 0.35 -22.25 -0.52
CA GLU A 32 0.18 -23.43 0.31
C GLU A 32 -0.63 -24.51 -0.41
N LEU A 33 -1.75 -24.13 -1.02
CA LEU A 33 -2.60 -25.03 -1.81
C LEU A 33 -1.82 -25.65 -2.98
N LEU A 34 -1.12 -24.84 -3.79
CA LEU A 34 -0.30 -25.34 -4.89
C LEU A 34 0.75 -26.34 -4.42
N ARG A 35 1.41 -26.06 -3.29
CA ARG A 35 2.39 -26.97 -2.69
C ARG A 35 1.75 -28.25 -2.16
N LYS A 36 0.51 -28.21 -1.66
CA LYS A 36 -0.23 -29.42 -1.23
C LYS A 36 -0.56 -30.28 -2.43
N LEU A 37 -1.11 -29.70 -3.50
CA LEU A 37 -1.41 -30.41 -4.75
C LEU A 37 -0.17 -31.13 -5.29
N ARG A 38 0.96 -30.43 -5.42
CA ARG A 38 2.22 -31.01 -5.92
C ARG A 38 2.82 -32.13 -5.08
N LYS A 39 2.46 -32.21 -3.79
CA LYS A 39 2.96 -33.25 -2.89
C LYS A 39 2.04 -34.47 -2.84
N ASP A 40 0.80 -34.33 -3.27
CA ASP A 40 -0.18 -35.39 -3.19
C ASP A 40 0.02 -36.37 -4.36
N PRO A 41 0.20 -37.68 -4.09
CA PRO A 41 0.40 -38.67 -5.15
C PRO A 41 -0.83 -38.88 -6.04
N ALA A 42 -2.04 -38.50 -5.58
CA ALA A 42 -3.26 -38.59 -6.38
C ALA A 42 -3.40 -37.41 -7.36
N TRP A 43 -2.66 -36.32 -7.16
CA TRP A 43 -2.71 -35.15 -8.02
C TRP A 43 -1.88 -35.35 -9.29
N THR A 44 -2.42 -34.94 -10.43
CA THR A 44 -1.70 -34.91 -11.70
C THR A 44 -1.41 -33.47 -12.13
N PRO A 45 -0.21 -33.14 -12.67
CA PRO A 45 0.12 -31.76 -13.05
C PRO A 45 -0.83 -31.12 -14.08
N GLY A 46 -1.55 -31.93 -14.85
CA GLY A 46 -2.58 -31.50 -15.81
C GLY A 46 -3.99 -31.42 -15.23
N GLY A 47 -4.15 -31.61 -13.91
CA GLY A 47 -5.44 -31.63 -13.25
C GLY A 47 -6.19 -30.31 -13.41
N THR A 48 -7.49 -30.40 -13.69
CA THR A 48 -8.33 -29.22 -13.91
C THR A 48 -8.72 -28.53 -12.61
N VAL A 49 -9.17 -27.28 -12.68
CA VAL A 49 -9.75 -26.58 -11.52
C VAL A 49 -10.94 -27.34 -10.94
N GLU A 50 -11.76 -27.95 -11.79
CA GLU A 50 -12.87 -28.81 -11.36
C GLU A 50 -12.39 -30.02 -10.54
N GLN A 51 -11.38 -30.74 -11.02
CA GLN A 51 -10.77 -31.86 -10.28
C GLN A 51 -10.17 -31.39 -8.96
N MET A 52 -9.44 -30.26 -8.95
CA MET A 52 -8.94 -29.67 -7.70
C MET A 52 -10.08 -29.43 -6.70
N VAL A 53 -11.23 -28.90 -7.15
CA VAL A 53 -12.36 -28.63 -6.27
C VAL A 53 -12.97 -29.91 -5.73
N VAL A 54 -13.24 -30.89 -6.60
CA VAL A 54 -13.92 -32.15 -6.21
C VAL A 54 -13.02 -33.03 -5.35
N ASP A 55 -11.75 -33.20 -5.73
CA ASP A 55 -10.88 -34.20 -5.12
C ASP A 55 -10.11 -33.68 -3.90
N PHE A 56 -9.89 -32.35 -3.80
CA PHE A 56 -9.06 -31.75 -2.74
C PHE A 56 -9.80 -30.76 -1.87
N ILE A 57 -10.55 -29.82 -2.48
CA ILE A 57 -11.19 -28.75 -1.72
C ILE A 57 -12.43 -29.27 -1.00
N ALA A 58 -13.36 -29.91 -1.72
CA ALA A 58 -14.62 -30.36 -1.17
C ALA A 58 -14.47 -31.32 0.02
N PRO A 59 -13.55 -32.32 0.01
CA PRO A 59 -13.33 -33.19 1.16
C PRO A 59 -12.75 -32.44 2.36
N THR A 60 -11.98 -31.38 2.13
CA THR A 60 -11.41 -30.56 3.21
C THR A 60 -12.47 -29.70 3.91
N THR A 61 -13.52 -29.30 3.19
CA THR A 61 -14.60 -28.44 3.68
C THR A 61 -15.86 -29.20 4.09
N GLU A 62 -15.93 -30.50 3.82
CA GLU A 62 -17.10 -31.33 4.08
C GLU A 62 -17.49 -31.33 5.57
N GLY A 63 -18.80 -31.18 5.84
CA GLY A 63 -19.35 -31.16 7.20
C GLY A 63 -19.09 -29.88 7.99
N THR A 64 -18.29 -28.93 7.48
CA THR A 64 -17.98 -27.67 8.18
C THR A 64 -19.04 -26.58 7.95
N GLY A 65 -19.82 -26.68 6.88
CA GLY A 65 -20.73 -25.61 6.44
C GLY A 65 -20.02 -24.36 5.88
N LEU A 66 -18.68 -24.36 5.81
CA LEU A 66 -17.86 -23.23 5.37
C LEU A 66 -17.16 -23.55 4.04
N GLY A 67 -17.03 -22.54 3.17
CA GLY A 67 -16.16 -22.63 2.02
C GLY A 67 -14.67 -22.59 2.41
N TYR A 68 -13.79 -23.09 1.54
CA TYR A 68 -12.36 -23.19 1.80
C TYR A 68 -11.70 -21.86 2.18
N ALA A 69 -12.10 -20.77 1.51
CA ALA A 69 -11.60 -19.44 1.81
C ALA A 69 -11.94 -18.97 3.24
N LEU A 70 -13.11 -19.33 3.76
CA LEU A 70 -13.52 -18.98 5.12
C LEU A 70 -12.87 -19.89 6.15
N GLN A 71 -12.86 -21.19 5.90
CA GLN A 71 -12.21 -22.17 6.78
C GLN A 71 -10.73 -21.85 6.99
N THR A 72 -10.02 -21.42 5.94
CA THR A 72 -8.60 -21.06 6.06
C THR A 72 -8.32 -19.72 6.75
N ASN A 73 -9.36 -18.89 6.94
CA ASN A 73 -9.28 -17.58 7.58
C ASN A 73 -10.24 -17.46 8.79
N GLU A 74 -10.63 -18.58 9.40
CA GLU A 74 -11.74 -18.72 10.36
C GLU A 74 -11.84 -17.57 11.39
N HIS A 75 -10.71 -17.18 12.00
CA HIS A 75 -10.69 -16.13 13.03
C HIS A 75 -10.51 -14.69 12.49
N SER A 76 -10.28 -14.53 11.20
CA SER A 76 -10.02 -13.24 10.55
C SER A 76 -10.40 -13.27 9.07
N PRO A 77 -11.70 -13.25 8.72
CA PRO A 77 -12.18 -13.04 7.36
C PRO A 77 -11.45 -11.88 6.68
N LYS A 78 -11.17 -12.02 5.38
CA LYS A 78 -10.37 -11.04 4.64
C LYS A 78 -11.20 -10.42 3.54
N ALA A 79 -11.30 -9.09 3.59
CA ALA A 79 -11.97 -8.32 2.56
C ALA A 79 -11.23 -8.45 1.23
N VAL A 80 -11.97 -8.86 0.20
CA VAL A 80 -11.44 -9.08 -1.15
C VAL A 80 -11.02 -7.76 -1.78
N ASN A 81 -9.86 -7.75 -2.44
CA ASN A 81 -9.42 -6.65 -3.30
C ASN A 81 -9.08 -7.09 -4.74
N VAL A 82 -9.00 -8.39 -5.02
CA VAL A 82 -8.74 -8.91 -6.37
C VAL A 82 -9.74 -10.00 -6.70
N VAL A 83 -10.40 -9.91 -7.86
CA VAL A 83 -11.25 -10.98 -8.40
C VAL A 83 -10.47 -11.74 -9.46
N VAL A 84 -10.52 -13.07 -9.40
CA VAL A 84 -9.87 -13.94 -10.39
C VAL A 84 -10.95 -14.69 -11.16
N THR A 85 -10.98 -14.53 -12.48
CA THR A 85 -11.83 -15.32 -13.39
C THR A 85 -10.98 -16.31 -14.17
N TYR A 86 -11.55 -17.50 -14.40
CA TYR A 86 -10.87 -18.64 -15.02
C TYR A 86 -11.92 -19.55 -15.68
N ALA A 87 -11.49 -20.49 -16.54
CA ALA A 87 -12.37 -21.53 -17.06
C ALA A 87 -12.30 -22.83 -16.23
N PRO A 88 -13.41 -23.54 -15.99
CA PRO A 88 -13.43 -24.74 -15.16
C PRO A 88 -12.44 -25.84 -15.61
N ARG A 89 -12.20 -25.96 -16.92
CA ARG A 89 -11.33 -26.98 -17.54
C ARG A 89 -9.86 -26.56 -17.64
N GLN A 90 -9.51 -25.36 -17.16
CA GLN A 90 -8.12 -24.91 -17.10
C GLN A 90 -7.31 -25.74 -16.10
N SER A 91 -5.99 -25.88 -16.32
CA SER A 91 -5.08 -26.46 -15.33
C SER A 91 -5.11 -25.66 -14.03
N ALA A 92 -5.36 -26.35 -12.91
CA ALA A 92 -5.38 -25.72 -11.60
C ALA A 92 -4.01 -25.21 -11.17
N GLU A 93 -2.94 -25.92 -11.53
CA GLU A 93 -1.57 -25.47 -11.24
C GLU A 93 -1.26 -24.18 -12.01
N GLU A 94 -1.58 -24.13 -13.31
CA GLU A 94 -1.34 -22.95 -14.13
C GLU A 94 -2.14 -21.73 -13.63
N LEU A 95 -3.39 -21.96 -13.22
CA LEU A 95 -4.22 -20.93 -12.58
C LEU A 95 -3.52 -20.38 -11.33
N LEU A 96 -3.15 -21.26 -10.39
CA LEU A 96 -2.53 -20.85 -9.12
C LEU A 96 -1.18 -20.19 -9.35
N GLU A 97 -0.34 -20.70 -10.25
CA GLU A 97 0.94 -20.08 -10.60
C GLU A 97 0.76 -18.70 -11.26
N THR A 98 -0.22 -18.56 -12.15
CA THR A 98 -0.51 -17.28 -12.80
C THR A 98 -1.01 -16.27 -11.80
N VAL A 99 -1.88 -16.67 -10.88
CA VAL A 99 -2.29 -15.85 -9.73
C VAL A 99 -1.08 -15.45 -8.90
N LEU A 100 -0.21 -16.39 -8.51
CA LEU A 100 0.96 -16.11 -7.67
C LEU A 100 1.97 -15.18 -8.34
N ARG A 101 2.13 -15.24 -9.67
CA ARG A 101 2.99 -14.34 -10.47
C ARG A 101 2.37 -12.95 -10.67
N SER A 102 1.05 -12.86 -10.76
CA SER A 102 0.32 -11.63 -11.09
C SER A 102 -0.16 -10.84 -9.86
N THR A 103 0.09 -11.36 -8.65
CA THR A 103 -0.42 -10.79 -7.41
C THR A 103 0.68 -10.57 -6.38
N ASP A 104 0.47 -9.58 -5.52
CA ASP A 104 1.37 -9.22 -4.43
C ASP A 104 1.00 -9.99 -3.16
N ALA A 105 1.93 -10.11 -2.22
CA ALA A 105 1.69 -10.77 -0.93
C ALA A 105 0.58 -10.13 -0.08
N ARG A 106 0.20 -8.88 -0.37
CA ARG A 106 -0.87 -8.13 0.30
C ARG A 106 -2.24 -8.30 -0.36
N ASP A 107 -2.30 -8.92 -1.53
CA ASP A 107 -3.57 -9.14 -2.23
C ASP A 107 -4.38 -10.25 -1.56
N VAL A 108 -5.69 -10.02 -1.54
CA VAL A 108 -6.74 -10.90 -1.02
C VAL A 108 -7.66 -11.22 -2.19
N LEU A 109 -7.62 -12.48 -2.60
CA LEU A 109 -8.13 -12.98 -3.86
C LEU A 109 -9.49 -13.63 -3.65
N PHE A 110 -10.46 -13.24 -4.45
CA PHE A 110 -11.69 -14.00 -4.63
C PHE A 110 -11.54 -14.89 -5.86
N ILE A 111 -11.45 -16.20 -5.61
CA ILE A 111 -11.42 -17.23 -6.64
C ILE A 111 -12.72 -18.02 -6.48
N PRO A 112 -13.68 -17.94 -7.42
CA PRO A 112 -14.99 -18.60 -7.30
C PRO A 112 -14.92 -20.06 -6.85
N ALA A 113 -13.99 -20.86 -7.40
CA ALA A 113 -13.76 -22.26 -6.99
C ALA A 113 -13.45 -22.44 -5.50
N LEU A 114 -12.70 -21.52 -4.90
CA LEU A 114 -12.26 -21.60 -3.51
C LEU A 114 -13.22 -20.90 -2.54
N ALA A 115 -14.01 -19.94 -3.06
CA ALA A 115 -14.96 -19.17 -2.29
C ALA A 115 -16.33 -19.86 -2.18
N ARG A 116 -16.59 -20.92 -2.97
CA ARG A 116 -17.87 -21.63 -2.97
C ARG A 116 -18.14 -22.25 -1.59
N CYS A 117 -19.04 -21.64 -0.82
CA CYS A 117 -19.62 -22.27 0.36
C CYS A 117 -20.50 -23.42 -0.09
N GLN A 118 -20.34 -24.59 0.51
CA GLN A 118 -21.09 -25.82 0.19
C GLN A 118 -22.61 -25.71 0.49
N ALA A 119 -23.12 -24.55 0.91
CA ALA A 119 -24.45 -24.41 1.50
C ALA A 119 -25.60 -24.20 0.49
N SER A 120 -25.34 -23.95 -0.79
CA SER A 120 -26.42 -23.81 -1.79
C SER A 120 -26.27 -24.85 -2.90
N THR A 121 -27.03 -25.93 -2.76
CA THR A 121 -27.25 -26.97 -3.79
C THR A 121 -27.92 -26.44 -5.06
N ASP A 122 -28.42 -25.20 -5.07
CA ASP A 122 -28.98 -24.57 -6.26
C ASP A 122 -27.88 -23.97 -7.14
N GLY A 123 -27.70 -24.60 -8.30
CA GLY A 123 -26.54 -24.45 -9.19
C GLY A 123 -26.35 -23.10 -9.91
N ASP A 124 -27.10 -22.04 -9.58
CA ASP A 124 -27.12 -20.80 -10.38
C ASP A 124 -26.50 -19.56 -9.69
N HIS A 125 -26.20 -19.61 -8.38
CA HIS A 125 -25.79 -18.42 -7.62
C HIS A 125 -24.32 -18.00 -7.75
N SER A 126 -23.49 -18.72 -8.53
CA SER A 126 -22.06 -18.40 -8.65
C SER A 126 -21.80 -17.08 -9.38
N SER A 127 -22.65 -16.71 -10.34
CA SER A 127 -22.51 -15.47 -11.10
C SER A 127 -22.84 -14.25 -10.23
N ASP A 128 -23.86 -14.38 -9.38
CA ASP A 128 -24.30 -13.31 -8.48
C ASP A 128 -23.23 -12.98 -7.43
N ALA A 129 -22.57 -13.99 -6.86
CA ALA A 129 -21.49 -13.77 -5.90
C ALA A 129 -20.30 -13.01 -6.50
N CYS A 130 -19.92 -13.31 -7.74
CA CYS A 130 -18.85 -12.59 -8.43
C CYS A 130 -19.22 -11.12 -8.68
N LEU A 131 -20.46 -10.87 -9.11
CA LEU A 131 -20.99 -9.52 -9.30
C LEU A 131 -21.05 -8.73 -7.99
N GLU A 132 -21.48 -9.34 -6.90
CA GLU A 132 -21.52 -8.71 -5.57
C GLU A 132 -20.11 -8.29 -5.12
N VAL A 133 -19.11 -9.17 -5.30
CA VAL A 133 -17.71 -8.84 -4.98
C VAL A 133 -17.19 -7.71 -5.86
N LEU A 134 -17.49 -7.73 -7.16
CA LEU A 134 -17.10 -6.65 -8.07
C LEU A 134 -17.78 -5.34 -7.70
N GLU A 135 -19.06 -5.34 -7.32
CA GLU A 135 -19.77 -4.16 -6.85
C GLU A 135 -19.20 -3.64 -5.53
N HIS A 136 -18.83 -4.54 -4.62
CA HIS A 136 -18.13 -4.20 -3.38
C HIS A 136 -16.77 -3.54 -3.66
N ILE A 137 -15.96 -4.11 -4.53
CA ILE A 137 -14.67 -3.53 -4.94
C ILE A 137 -14.87 -2.19 -5.64
N ALA A 138 -15.88 -2.08 -6.51
CA ALA A 138 -16.20 -0.84 -7.19
C ALA A 138 -16.68 0.25 -6.22
N SER A 139 -17.53 -0.08 -5.24
CA SER A 139 -18.03 0.86 -4.24
C SER A 139 -16.93 1.32 -3.28
N THR A 140 -16.09 0.39 -2.81
CA THR A 140 -14.88 0.69 -2.03
C THR A 140 -13.91 1.54 -2.83
N GLY A 141 -13.73 1.18 -4.10
CA GLY A 141 -12.98 1.95 -5.08
C GLY A 141 -13.51 3.37 -5.23
N ARG A 142 -14.83 3.59 -5.35
CA ARG A 142 -15.47 4.92 -5.44
C ARG A 142 -15.22 5.77 -4.19
N ARG A 143 -15.39 5.20 -2.98
CA ARG A 143 -15.11 5.90 -1.71
C ARG A 143 -13.64 6.31 -1.63
N ALA A 144 -12.76 5.39 -2.00
CA ALA A 144 -11.34 5.66 -2.04
C ALA A 144 -11.01 6.70 -3.14
N ARG A 145 -11.69 6.68 -4.29
CA ARG A 145 -11.46 7.55 -5.46
C ARG A 145 -11.60 9.03 -5.12
N CYS A 146 -12.47 9.43 -4.19
CA CYS A 146 -12.53 10.83 -3.75
C CYS A 146 -11.22 11.29 -3.09
N CYS A 147 -10.64 10.45 -2.22
CA CYS A 147 -9.31 10.71 -1.65
C CYS A 147 -8.21 10.57 -2.72
N TRP A 148 -8.36 9.64 -3.67
CA TRP A 148 -7.36 9.37 -4.71
C TRP A 148 -7.41 10.31 -5.92
N ARG A 149 -8.49 11.04 -6.18
CA ARG A 149 -8.53 12.06 -7.25
C ARG A 149 -7.51 13.16 -6.97
N ARG A 150 -7.21 13.40 -5.69
CA ARG A 150 -6.12 14.27 -5.23
C ARG A 150 -4.80 13.53 -5.03
N GLN A 151 -4.67 12.25 -5.39
CA GLN A 151 -3.46 11.47 -5.17
C GLN A 151 -2.25 12.05 -5.89
N GLY A 152 -2.42 12.60 -7.09
CA GLY A 152 -1.35 13.33 -7.78
C GLY A 152 -0.82 14.48 -6.91
N LEU A 153 -1.74 15.31 -6.40
CA LEU A 153 -1.42 16.41 -5.49
C LEU A 153 -0.78 15.91 -4.18
N VAL A 154 -1.35 14.89 -3.55
CA VAL A 154 -0.87 14.33 -2.29
C VAL A 154 0.51 13.67 -2.45
N ARG A 155 0.78 13.02 -3.60
CA ARG A 155 2.12 12.47 -3.92
C ARG A 155 3.14 13.56 -4.24
N ALA A 156 2.70 14.69 -4.80
CA ALA A 156 3.56 15.84 -5.04
C ALA A 156 3.85 16.63 -3.75
N LEU A 157 3.04 16.47 -2.69
CA LEU A 157 3.17 17.26 -1.48
C LEU A 157 4.49 17.02 -0.72
N PRO A 158 4.96 15.78 -0.46
CA PRO A 158 6.26 15.57 0.18
C PRO A 158 7.45 16.24 -0.53
N PRO A 159 7.66 16.08 -1.86
CA PRO A 159 8.78 16.75 -2.52
C PRO A 159 8.61 18.28 -2.57
N LEU A 160 7.38 18.81 -2.67
CA LEU A 160 7.15 20.25 -2.59
C LEU A 160 7.49 20.82 -1.21
N LEU A 161 7.08 20.14 -0.13
CA LEU A 161 7.43 20.53 1.24
C LEU A 161 8.94 20.44 1.48
N LEU A 162 9.60 19.41 0.95
CA LEU A 162 11.05 19.26 1.03
C LEU A 162 11.78 20.37 0.25
N GLY A 163 11.27 20.74 -0.93
CA GLY A 163 11.77 21.87 -1.70
C GLY A 163 11.62 23.20 -0.97
N LEU A 164 10.47 23.43 -0.33
CA LEU A 164 10.23 24.61 0.50
C LEU A 164 11.13 24.62 1.75
N ALA A 165 11.31 23.48 2.41
CA ALA A 165 12.22 23.33 3.54
C ALA A 165 13.67 23.68 3.12
N ALA A 166 14.12 23.18 1.97
CA ALA A 166 15.42 23.53 1.42
C ALA A 166 15.51 25.03 1.11
N ALA A 167 14.51 25.62 0.47
CA ALA A 167 14.48 27.06 0.21
C ALA A 167 14.63 27.88 1.51
N LEU A 168 13.83 27.58 2.54
CA LEU A 168 13.91 28.25 3.85
C LEU A 168 15.27 28.06 4.53
N PHE A 169 15.86 26.86 4.42
CA PHE A 169 17.18 26.57 4.96
C PHE A 169 18.28 27.40 4.29
N TRP A 170 18.17 27.65 2.98
CA TRP A 170 19.14 28.44 2.21
C TRP A 170 18.87 29.95 2.24
N THR A 171 17.65 30.40 2.53
CA THR A 171 17.29 31.82 2.60
C THR A 171 18.27 32.64 3.44
N PRO A 172 18.68 32.22 4.66
CA PRO A 172 19.65 32.95 5.44
C PRO A 172 20.98 33.20 4.73
N ILE A 173 21.48 32.17 4.05
CA ILE A 173 22.78 32.20 3.36
C ILE A 173 22.72 33.13 2.16
N VAL A 174 21.60 33.14 1.43
CA VAL A 174 21.41 34.00 0.24
C VAL A 174 21.15 35.45 0.63
N VAL A 175 20.33 35.70 1.65
CA VAL A 175 19.93 37.06 2.04
C VAL A 175 21.03 37.77 2.81
N TRP A 176 21.72 37.08 3.73
CA TRP A 176 22.78 37.68 4.55
C TRP A 176 24.18 37.43 4.00
N GLY A 177 24.32 36.61 2.95
CA GLY A 177 25.63 36.32 2.34
C GLY A 177 26.58 35.59 3.29
N CYS A 178 26.08 34.94 4.33
CA CYS A 178 26.89 34.37 5.40
C CYS A 178 26.32 33.03 5.90
N VAL A 179 27.20 32.13 6.33
CA VAL A 179 26.83 30.81 6.88
C VAL A 179 26.97 30.86 8.41
N PRO A 180 25.87 30.80 9.18
CA PRO A 180 25.93 30.91 10.62
C PRO A 180 26.55 29.65 11.26
N THR A 181 27.26 29.82 12.37
CA THR A 181 27.63 28.71 13.26
C THR A 181 26.38 28.11 13.91
N HIS A 182 26.50 26.90 14.46
CA HIS A 182 25.41 26.22 15.18
C HIS A 182 24.77 27.09 16.27
N ASP A 183 25.57 27.87 17.00
CA ASP A 183 25.08 28.71 18.11
C ASP A 183 24.60 30.10 17.66
N PHE A 184 24.67 30.38 16.35
CA PHE A 184 24.30 31.65 15.72
C PHE A 184 25.08 32.87 16.25
N ASP A 185 26.25 32.66 16.86
CA ASP A 185 27.07 33.73 17.42
C ASP A 185 28.12 34.25 16.43
N GLN A 186 28.55 33.41 15.48
CA GLN A 186 29.47 33.80 14.41
C GLN A 186 28.86 33.47 13.05
N CYS A 187 29.23 34.24 12.03
CA CYS A 187 28.88 33.93 10.64
C CYS A 187 30.12 33.90 9.77
N ALA A 188 30.26 32.86 8.94
CA ALA A 188 31.27 32.79 7.91
C ALA A 188 30.82 33.64 6.72
N VAL A 189 31.52 34.74 6.46
CA VAL A 189 31.31 35.61 5.30
C VAL A 189 32.43 35.35 4.30
N ARG A 190 32.09 35.34 3.01
CA ARG A 190 33.08 35.29 1.93
C ARG A 190 33.70 36.69 1.78
N THR A 191 34.99 36.82 2.07
CA THR A 191 35.71 38.07 1.83
C THR A 191 36.13 38.14 0.37
N HIS A 192 35.92 39.30 -0.26
CA HIS A 192 36.54 39.57 -1.54
C HIS A 192 38.02 39.92 -1.29
N PRO A 193 38.99 39.23 -1.93
CA PRO A 193 40.38 39.64 -1.83
C PRO A 193 40.53 41.03 -2.45
N ASP A 194 41.14 41.97 -1.72
CA ASP A 194 41.26 43.40 -2.04
C ASP A 194 42.10 43.74 -3.30
N GLY A 195 42.38 42.77 -4.18
CA GLY A 195 43.36 42.95 -5.25
C GLY A 195 43.24 42.10 -6.51
N GLY A 196 42.08 41.47 -6.79
CA GLY A 196 41.84 40.81 -8.08
C GLY A 196 41.13 39.47 -7.99
N TRP A 197 40.87 38.86 -9.15
CA TRP A 197 40.23 37.54 -9.33
C TRP A 197 41.11 36.38 -8.85
N SER A 198 41.66 36.46 -7.64
CA SER A 198 42.38 35.33 -7.06
C SER A 198 41.38 34.19 -6.83
N GLN A 199 41.72 32.99 -7.28
CA GLN A 199 40.82 31.82 -7.24
C GLN A 199 40.65 31.23 -5.83
N ARG A 200 41.27 31.81 -4.80
CA ARG A 200 41.13 31.31 -3.43
C ARG A 200 39.91 31.95 -2.79
N VAL A 201 38.93 31.10 -2.49
CA VAL A 201 37.77 31.47 -1.67
C VAL A 201 38.23 31.43 -0.22
N GLU A 202 38.55 32.61 0.33
CA GLU A 202 38.81 32.75 1.76
C GLU A 202 37.50 33.06 2.50
N TRP A 203 37.33 32.42 3.65
CA TRP A 203 36.20 32.61 4.54
C TRP A 203 36.69 33.29 5.81
N SER A 204 36.04 34.38 6.20
CA SER A 204 36.30 35.05 7.47
C SER A 204 35.11 34.87 8.41
N TRP A 205 35.37 34.59 9.68
CA TRP A 205 34.33 34.54 10.71
C TRP A 205 34.14 35.94 11.31
N GLN A 206 32.92 36.46 11.21
CA GLN A 206 32.54 37.74 11.84
C GLN A 206 31.71 37.46 13.11
N GLY A 207 32.11 38.07 14.23
CA GLY A 207 31.44 37.92 15.53
C GLY A 207 30.22 38.84 15.74
N ASP A 208 30.04 39.84 14.88
CA ASP A 208 28.97 40.85 15.04
C ASP A 208 27.62 40.43 14.44
N TYR A 209 27.48 39.18 13.99
CA TYR A 209 26.21 38.65 13.47
C TYR A 209 25.06 38.81 14.48
N ALA A 210 25.36 38.65 15.78
CA ALA A 210 24.41 38.78 16.86
C ALA A 210 24.02 40.24 17.21
N GLN A 211 24.76 41.26 16.73
CA GLN A 211 24.46 42.66 17.08
C GLN A 211 23.12 43.14 16.50
N SER A 212 22.67 42.56 15.39
CA SER A 212 21.29 42.71 14.93
C SER A 212 20.43 41.61 15.55
N GLY A 213 19.94 41.79 16.78
CA GLY A 213 19.14 40.76 17.49
C GLY A 213 18.00 40.16 16.66
N ASN A 214 17.48 40.91 15.68
CA ASN A 214 16.49 40.45 14.71
C ASN A 214 17.00 39.35 13.76
N ALA A 215 18.28 39.37 13.33
CA ALA A 215 18.83 38.37 12.40
C ALA A 215 18.95 37.00 13.07
N LYS A 216 19.46 36.95 14.31
CA LYS A 216 19.57 35.70 15.09
C LYS A 216 18.19 35.06 15.29
N ALA A 217 17.22 35.84 15.75
CA ALA A 217 15.85 35.37 15.94
C ALA A 217 15.21 34.88 14.62
N THR A 218 15.37 35.65 13.54
CA THR A 218 14.81 35.30 12.23
C THR A 218 15.42 34.00 11.69
N SER A 219 16.75 33.85 11.75
CA SER A 219 17.43 32.62 11.31
C SER A 219 16.98 31.40 12.13
N MET A 220 16.90 31.51 13.45
CA MET A 220 16.42 30.42 14.30
C MET A 220 15.00 29.99 13.91
N VAL A 221 14.09 30.94 13.68
CA VAL A 221 12.72 30.63 13.23
C VAL A 221 12.72 29.97 11.85
N LEU A 222 13.53 30.44 10.90
CA LEU A 222 13.62 29.85 9.56
C LEU A 222 14.16 28.41 9.58
N TYR A 223 15.22 28.15 10.35
CA TYR A 223 15.76 26.79 10.48
C TYR A 223 14.80 25.84 11.20
N ALA A 224 14.14 26.31 12.27
CA ALA A 224 13.11 25.54 12.95
C ALA A 224 11.93 25.21 12.01
N ALA A 225 11.47 26.18 11.21
CA ALA A 225 10.43 25.99 10.21
C ALA A 225 10.87 25.00 9.11
N ALA A 226 12.10 25.12 8.60
CA ALA A 226 12.67 24.20 7.62
C ALA A 226 12.71 22.75 8.14
N LEU A 227 13.19 22.55 9.38
CA LEU A 227 13.21 21.25 10.03
C LEU A 227 11.79 20.68 10.21
N GLY A 228 10.86 21.51 10.69
CA GLY A 228 9.45 21.13 10.84
C GLY A 228 8.83 20.66 9.52
N LEU A 229 9.05 21.40 8.43
CA LEU A 229 8.58 21.02 7.10
C LEU A 229 9.21 19.72 6.59
N ALA A 230 10.52 19.53 6.81
CA ALA A 230 11.21 18.30 6.43
C ALA A 230 10.66 17.07 7.18
N LEU A 231 10.39 17.20 8.48
CA LEU A 231 9.78 16.14 9.28
C LEU A 231 8.35 15.82 8.80
N VAL A 232 7.54 16.84 8.51
CA VAL A 232 6.19 16.64 7.94
C VAL A 232 6.26 15.96 6.58
N ALA A 233 7.20 16.36 5.72
CA ALA A 233 7.42 15.74 4.41
C ALA A 233 7.81 14.26 4.56
N ALA A 234 8.73 13.94 5.48
CA ALA A 234 9.15 12.57 5.77
C ALA A 234 8.00 11.72 6.32
N ALA A 235 7.26 12.24 7.30
CA ALA A 235 6.09 11.56 7.87
C ALA A 235 5.01 11.30 6.83
N LEU A 236 4.73 12.28 5.96
CA LEU A 236 3.77 12.11 4.88
C LEU A 236 4.26 11.10 3.83
N GLY A 237 5.53 11.15 3.46
CA GLY A 237 6.15 10.18 2.55
C GLY A 237 6.08 8.75 3.09
N LEU A 238 6.34 8.57 4.38
CA LEU A 238 6.20 7.28 5.06
C LEU A 238 4.74 6.84 5.11
N ALA A 239 3.82 7.73 5.50
CA ALA A 239 2.39 7.44 5.52
C ALA A 239 1.89 7.00 4.14
N LEU A 240 2.32 7.64 3.05
CA LEU A 240 1.95 7.25 1.69
C LEU A 240 2.53 5.90 1.25
N ARG A 241 3.70 5.51 1.78
CA ARG A 241 4.28 4.18 1.53
C ARG A 241 3.55 3.08 2.32
N LEU A 242 3.15 3.38 3.55
CA LEU A 242 2.42 2.44 4.41
C LEU A 242 0.96 2.30 3.96
N CYS A 243 0.30 3.41 3.67
CA CYS A 243 -1.05 3.48 3.11
C CYS A 243 -1.00 3.30 1.59
N GLY A 244 -0.66 2.08 1.15
CA GLY A 244 -0.64 1.72 -0.26
C GLY A 244 -2.00 1.99 -0.94
N PRO A 245 -2.00 2.28 -2.25
CA PRO A 245 -3.25 2.45 -2.98
C PRO A 245 -4.11 1.19 -2.91
N TYR A 246 -5.39 1.34 -2.57
CA TYR A 246 -6.36 0.28 -2.76
C TYR A 246 -6.43 -0.02 -4.26
N ARG A 247 -5.93 -1.19 -4.66
CA ARG A 247 -5.88 -1.66 -6.05
C ARG A 247 -6.89 -2.77 -6.25
N GLY A 248 -8.17 -2.39 -6.20
CA GLY A 248 -9.24 -3.20 -6.74
C GLY A 248 -8.94 -3.57 -8.19
N ARG A 249 -8.75 -4.85 -8.51
CA ARG A 249 -8.51 -5.29 -9.90
C ARG A 249 -9.12 -6.65 -10.21
N LEU A 250 -9.45 -6.85 -11.48
CA LEU A 250 -9.89 -8.12 -12.05
C LEU A 250 -8.72 -8.76 -12.79
N ILE A 251 -8.42 -10.01 -12.49
CA ILE A 251 -7.45 -10.83 -13.20
C ILE A 251 -8.23 -11.89 -13.97
N ALA A 252 -8.21 -11.79 -15.30
CA ALA A 252 -8.74 -12.84 -16.18
C ALA A 252 -7.57 -13.73 -16.60
N VAL A 253 -7.64 -15.01 -16.24
CA VAL A 253 -6.65 -16.00 -16.66
C VAL A 253 -7.13 -16.62 -17.97
N PRO A 254 -6.39 -16.47 -19.08
CA PRO A 254 -6.78 -17.04 -20.37
C PRO A 254 -6.72 -18.57 -20.35
N CYS A 255 -7.51 -19.19 -21.22
CA CYS A 255 -7.58 -20.65 -21.43
C CYS A 255 -6.66 -21.08 -22.55
#